data_AF-A0A4Q5VF32-F1
#
_entry.id   AF-A0A4Q5VF32-F1
#
_cell.length_a   1.000
_cell.length_b   1.000
_cell.length_c   1.000
_cell.angle_alpha   90.00
_cell.angle_beta   90.00
_cell.angle_gamma   90.00
#
_symmetry.space_group_name_H-M   'P 1'
#
loop_
_entity.id
_entity.type
_entity.pdbx_description
1 polymer ?
#
loop_
_entity_poly.entity_id
_entity_poly.type
_entity_poly.pdbx_seq_one_letter_code
_entity_poly.pdbx_strand_id
1 'polypeptide(L)'
;MTNKYIVDANYRFIAAYQEVNTRISQRQQALSLYATLVLSLLAALVALKPDDGGKVPVEWLLPGFPVASLCLAFLNYKGERAITNLRRFLSALEQLNNAHEELPSYNTHPEWSLGANKARRFHDVTAFLLVTAGNGIGLGAAIYIYPDRVAAAPLAIWGSVILAIISMIILLLIPRWSYSPSTVLTK
;
A
#
# COMPACT_ATOMS: atom_id res chain seq x y z
N MET A 1 10.12 7.80 -48.40
CA MET A 1 10.32 7.85 -46.94
C MET A 1 8.96 8.00 -46.28
N THR A 2 8.30 6.89 -45.98
CA THR A 2 6.99 6.90 -45.32
C THR A 2 7.25 7.07 -43.84
N ASN A 3 6.92 8.26 -43.33
CA ASN A 3 7.01 8.65 -41.93
C ASN A 3 5.98 7.85 -41.12
N LYS A 4 6.25 6.55 -40.97
CA LYS A 4 5.46 5.64 -40.16
C LYS A 4 5.67 6.13 -38.74
N TYR A 5 4.59 6.50 -38.03
CA TYR A 5 4.62 6.88 -36.62
C TYR A 5 5.09 5.70 -35.76
N ILE A 6 6.38 5.38 -35.86
CA ILE A 6 7.11 4.57 -34.91
C ILE A 6 7.18 5.50 -33.71
N VAL A 7 6.25 5.35 -32.77
CA VAL A 7 6.36 6.02 -31.47
C VAL A 7 7.77 5.69 -30.95
N ASP A 8 8.62 6.72 -30.89
CA ASP A 8 10.02 6.58 -30.54
C ASP A 8 10.15 5.83 -29.21
N ALA A 9 11.12 4.92 -29.13
CA ALA A 9 11.40 4.17 -27.90
C ALA A 9 11.60 5.14 -26.72
N ASN A 10 12.19 6.31 -26.99
CA ASN A 10 12.35 7.39 -26.01
C ASN A 10 11.00 7.92 -25.49
N TYR A 11 10.01 8.14 -26.36
CA TYR A 11 8.70 8.61 -25.92
C TYR A 11 8.00 7.57 -25.03
N ARG A 12 8.05 6.29 -25.40
CA ARG A 12 7.50 5.19 -24.59
C ARG A 12 8.20 5.07 -23.24
N PHE A 13 9.51 5.26 -23.22
CA PHE A 13 10.31 5.24 -22.01
C PHE A 13 9.94 6.38 -21.07
N ILE A 14 9.89 7.62 -21.58
CA ILE A 14 9.51 8.81 -20.80
C ILE A 14 8.09 8.66 -20.24
N ALA A 15 7.13 8.25 -21.06
CA ALA A 15 5.75 8.05 -20.62
C ALA A 15 5.65 6.98 -19.52
N ALA A 16 6.34 5.85 -19.66
CA ALA A 16 6.36 4.80 -18.66
C ALA A 16 7.02 5.27 -17.33
N TYR A 17 8.10 6.06 -17.38
CA TYR A 17 8.70 6.64 -16.17
C TYR A 17 7.79 7.64 -15.48
N GLN A 18 7.09 8.49 -16.23
CA GLN A 18 6.09 9.41 -15.67
C GLN A 18 4.95 8.65 -14.99
N GLU A 19 4.50 7.53 -15.59
CA GLU A 19 3.51 6.68 -14.96
C GLU A 19 4.05 6.06 -13.67
N VAL A 20 5.28 5.52 -13.66
CA VAL A 20 5.92 4.98 -12.44
C VAL A 20 5.93 6.02 -11.32
N ASN A 21 6.37 7.25 -11.61
CA ASN A 21 6.39 8.34 -10.63
C ASN A 21 4.98 8.67 -10.11
N THR A 22 3.99 8.66 -10.99
CA THR A 22 2.58 8.85 -10.62
C THR A 22 2.09 7.73 -9.70
N ARG A 23 2.42 6.46 -9.99
CA ARG A 23 2.04 5.33 -9.14
C ARG A 23 2.71 5.39 -7.77
N ILE A 24 3.97 5.79 -7.69
CA ILE A 24 4.67 5.99 -6.42
C ILE A 24 3.99 7.09 -5.59
N SER A 25 3.65 8.22 -6.21
CA SER A 25 2.92 9.30 -5.53
C SER A 25 1.53 8.86 -5.05
N GLN A 26 0.79 8.10 -5.87
CA GLN A 26 -0.51 7.53 -5.48
C GLN A 26 -0.43 6.62 -4.24
N ARG A 27 0.67 5.88 -4.05
CA ARG A 27 0.88 5.08 -2.83
C ARG A 27 1.07 5.95 -1.60
N GLN A 28 1.81 7.05 -1.72
CA GLN A 28 1.94 8.02 -0.63
C GLN A 28 0.60 8.69 -0.29
N GLN A 29 -0.20 9.01 -1.30
CA GLN A 29 -1.55 9.54 -1.10
C GLN A 29 -2.47 8.54 -0.40
N ALA A 30 -2.38 7.24 -0.73
CA ALA A 30 -3.15 6.20 -0.06
C ALA A 30 -2.83 6.12 1.45
N LEU A 31 -1.56 6.30 1.84
CA LEU A 31 -1.16 6.35 3.25
C LEU A 31 -1.77 7.56 3.97
N SER A 32 -1.79 8.73 3.33
CA SER A 32 -2.41 9.94 3.86
C SER A 32 -3.92 9.80 4.04
N LEU A 33 -4.61 9.21 3.05
CA LEU A 33 -6.04 8.91 3.13
C LEU A 33 -6.35 7.97 4.30
N TYR A 34 -5.54 6.92 4.48
CA TYR A 34 -5.67 6.02 5.62
C TYR A 34 -5.52 6.74 6.95
N ALA A 35 -4.44 7.53 7.12
CA ALA A 35 -4.19 8.28 8.34
C ALA A 35 -5.36 9.21 8.68
N THR A 36 -5.87 9.93 7.67
CA THR A 36 -7.01 10.83 7.82
C THR A 36 -8.27 10.07 8.25
N LEU A 37 -8.55 8.92 7.63
CA LEU A 37 -9.72 8.12 7.94
C LEU A 37 -9.66 7.54 9.35
N VAL A 38 -8.49 7.02 9.77
CA VAL A 38 -8.28 6.52 11.13
C VAL A 38 -8.44 7.62 12.17
N LEU A 39 -7.87 8.80 11.95
CA LEU A 39 -8.02 9.93 12.85
C LEU A 39 -9.48 10.38 12.96
N SER A 40 -10.21 10.43 11.85
CA SER A 40 -11.65 10.76 11.84
C SER A 40 -12.50 9.73 12.57
N LEU A 41 -12.20 8.43 12.41
CA LEU A 41 -12.87 7.36 13.16
C LEU A 41 -12.58 7.47 14.66
N LEU A 42 -11.34 7.77 15.04
CA LEU A 42 -10.96 8.01 16.44
C LEU A 42 -11.68 9.22 17.02
N ALA A 43 -11.72 10.33 16.29
CA ALA A 43 -12.44 11.52 16.70
C ALA A 43 -13.93 11.24 16.90
N ALA A 44 -14.56 10.50 15.98
CA ALA A 44 -15.95 10.07 16.10
C ALA A 44 -16.16 9.17 17.33
N LEU A 45 -15.27 8.20 17.58
CA LEU A 45 -15.34 7.31 18.73
C LEU A 45 -15.31 8.07 20.06
N VAL A 46 -14.45 9.10 20.14
CA VAL A 46 -14.30 9.96 21.33
C VAL A 46 -15.48 10.93 21.47
N ALA A 47 -15.93 11.54 20.38
CA ALA A 47 -17.05 12.49 20.38
C ALA A 47 -18.38 11.83 20.77
N LEU A 48 -18.52 10.52 20.51
CA LEU A 48 -19.70 9.74 20.84
C LEU A 48 -19.70 9.20 22.28
N LYS A 49 -18.74 9.60 23.11
CA LYS A 49 -18.63 9.14 24.50
C LYS A 49 -19.97 9.33 25.22
N PRO A 50 -20.47 8.31 25.94
CA PRO A 50 -21.80 8.38 26.53
C PRO A 50 -21.73 9.23 27.79
N ASP A 51 -22.27 10.46 27.74
CA ASP A 51 -22.43 11.32 28.92
C ASP A 51 -23.74 11.02 29.67
N ASP A 52 -24.80 10.52 29.02
CA ASP A 52 -26.10 10.23 29.68
C ASP A 52 -26.96 9.21 28.89
N GLY A 53 -26.66 7.91 28.98
CA GLY A 53 -27.58 6.82 28.58
C GLY A 53 -27.92 6.69 27.09
N GLY A 54 -27.33 7.52 26.21
CA GLY A 54 -27.52 7.45 24.76
C GLY A 54 -26.99 6.14 24.16
N LYS A 55 -27.83 5.42 23.40
CA LYS A 55 -27.43 4.22 22.66
C LYS A 55 -26.64 4.62 21.41
N VAL A 56 -25.36 4.93 21.58
CA VAL A 56 -24.47 5.13 20.42
C VAL A 56 -23.98 3.76 19.93
N PRO A 57 -24.21 3.39 18.65
CA PRO A 57 -23.95 2.05 18.20
C PRO A 57 -22.50 1.93 17.70
N VAL A 58 -21.58 1.94 18.66
CA VAL A 58 -20.11 1.86 18.48
C VAL A 58 -19.69 0.60 17.73
N GLU A 59 -20.51 -0.46 17.82
CA GLU A 59 -20.36 -1.70 17.06
C GLU A 59 -20.29 -1.51 15.54
N TRP A 60 -20.81 -0.40 14.99
CA TRP A 60 -20.68 -0.08 13.56
C TRP A 60 -19.44 0.76 13.24
N LEU A 61 -18.89 1.46 14.22
CA LEU A 61 -17.71 2.29 14.04
C LEU A 61 -16.43 1.44 14.12
N LEU A 62 -16.43 0.43 14.98
CA LEU A 62 -15.28 -0.43 15.22
C LEU A 62 -14.77 -1.16 13.96
N PRO A 63 -15.64 -1.73 13.10
CA PRO A 63 -15.22 -2.31 11.82
C PRO A 63 -14.64 -1.30 10.84
N GLY A 64 -14.85 0.01 11.05
CA GLY A 64 -14.28 1.06 10.21
C GLY A 64 -12.75 1.04 10.17
N PHE A 65 -12.08 0.76 11.29
CA PHE A 65 -10.62 0.71 11.38
C PHE A 65 -10.00 -0.42 10.52
N PRO A 66 -10.44 -1.68 10.64
CA PRO A 66 -9.92 -2.75 9.80
C PRO A 66 -10.36 -2.64 8.34
N VAL A 67 -11.54 -2.08 8.06
CA VAL A 67 -11.96 -1.78 6.68
C VAL A 67 -11.02 -0.74 6.04
N ALA A 68 -10.68 0.34 6.76
CA ALA A 68 -9.69 1.32 6.32
C ALA A 68 -8.34 0.66 6.00
N SER A 69 -7.94 -0.26 6.86
CA SER A 69 -6.67 -1.00 6.75
C SER A 69 -6.66 -1.92 5.55
N LEU A 70 -7.77 -2.60 5.27
CA LEU A 70 -7.94 -3.42 4.08
C LEU A 70 -7.90 -2.59 2.80
N CYS A 71 -8.56 -1.42 2.79
CA CYS A 71 -8.50 -0.47 1.68
C CYS A 71 -7.05 -0.04 1.40
N LEU A 72 -6.29 0.33 2.45
CA LEU A 72 -4.88 0.66 2.32
C LEU A 72 -4.07 -0.52 1.75
N ALA A 73 -4.33 -1.73 2.23
CA ALA A 73 -3.66 -2.94 1.76
C ALA A 73 -3.92 -3.20 0.27
N PHE A 74 -5.17 -3.09 -0.19
CA PHE A 74 -5.50 -3.25 -1.61
C PHE A 74 -4.95 -2.13 -2.49
N LEU A 75 -4.95 -0.88 -2.04
CA LEU A 75 -4.34 0.22 -2.78
C LEU A 75 -2.83 0.02 -2.94
N ASN A 76 -2.14 -0.42 -1.89
CA ASN A 76 -0.73 -0.76 -1.95
C ASN A 76 -0.46 -1.96 -2.87
N TYR A 77 -1.28 -3.01 -2.79
CA TYR A 77 -1.15 -4.18 -3.65
C TYR A 77 -1.29 -3.82 -5.13
N LYS A 78 -2.34 -3.05 -5.47
CA LYS A 78 -2.55 -2.53 -6.82
C LYS A 78 -1.36 -1.69 -7.28
N GLY A 79 -0.89 -0.78 -6.43
CA GLY A 79 0.24 0.10 -6.73
C GLY A 79 1.52 -0.69 -7.02
N GLU A 80 1.87 -1.67 -6.18
CA GLU A 80 3.06 -2.50 -6.36
C GLU A 80 2.99 -3.33 -7.65
N ARG A 81 1.83 -3.92 -7.97
CA ARG A 81 1.63 -4.66 -9.22
C ARG A 81 1.82 -3.78 -10.46
N ALA A 82 1.26 -2.57 -10.45
CA ALA A 82 1.40 -1.62 -11.55
C ALA A 82 2.87 -1.19 -11.73
N ILE A 83 3.55 -0.80 -10.63
CA ILE A 83 4.96 -0.41 -10.65
C ILE A 83 5.84 -1.56 -11.15
N THR A 84 5.61 -2.78 -10.66
CA THR A 84 6.37 -3.95 -11.08
C THR A 84 6.21 -4.24 -12.57
N ASN A 85 5.00 -4.13 -13.10
CA ASN A 85 4.75 -4.31 -14.54
C ASN A 85 5.44 -3.23 -15.38
N LEU A 86 5.35 -1.96 -14.97
CA LEU A 86 6.02 -0.85 -15.65
C LEU A 86 7.55 -1.00 -15.61
N ARG A 87 8.12 -1.45 -14.49
CA ARG A 87 9.57 -1.71 -14.39
C ARG A 87 10.03 -2.85 -15.28
N ARG A 88 9.22 -3.90 -15.46
CA ARG A 88 9.49 -4.95 -16.46
C ARG A 88 9.52 -4.39 -17.87
N PHE A 89 8.54 -3.55 -18.22
CA PHE A 89 8.50 -2.89 -19.51
C PHE A 89 9.71 -1.96 -19.73
N LEU A 90 10.06 -1.14 -18.74
CA LEU A 90 11.24 -0.28 -18.78
C LEU A 90 12.54 -1.07 -18.91
N SER A 91 12.68 -2.18 -18.16
CA SER A 91 13.81 -3.09 -18.31
C SER A 91 13.93 -3.67 -19.72
N ALA A 92 12.80 -4.02 -20.36
CA ALA A 92 12.81 -4.51 -21.74
C ALA A 92 13.23 -3.42 -22.73
N LEU A 93 12.81 -2.16 -22.50
CA LEU A 93 13.25 -1.02 -23.31
C LEU A 93 14.74 -0.73 -23.14
N GLU A 94 15.27 -0.79 -21.91
CA GLU A 94 16.69 -0.55 -21.61
C GLU A 94 17.61 -1.63 -22.22
N GLN A 95 17.09 -2.83 -22.50
CA GLN A 95 17.83 -3.91 -23.15
C GLN A 95 17.69 -3.91 -24.67
N LEU A 96 16.90 -3.02 -25.27
CA LEU A 96 16.75 -2.95 -26.73
C LEU A 96 18.13 -2.74 -27.38
N ASN A 97 18.42 -3.54 -28.40
CA ASN A 97 19.68 -3.51 -29.14
C ASN A 97 20.93 -3.60 -28.23
N ASN A 98 20.85 -4.34 -27.13
CA ASN A 98 21.91 -4.48 -26.14
C ASN A 98 22.41 -3.15 -25.53
N ALA A 99 21.58 -2.10 -25.54
CA ALA A 99 21.98 -0.78 -25.04
C ALA A 99 22.47 -0.80 -23.58
N HIS A 100 21.93 -1.71 -22.75
CA HIS A 100 22.38 -1.94 -21.37
C HIS A 100 23.85 -2.40 -21.21
N GLU A 101 24.52 -2.85 -22.28
CA GLU A 101 25.94 -3.21 -22.29
C GLU A 101 26.84 -1.98 -22.50
N GLU A 102 26.33 -0.96 -23.21
CA GLU A 102 27.06 0.27 -23.52
C GLU A 102 26.74 1.40 -22.53
N LEU A 103 25.51 1.42 -21.99
CA LEU A 103 25.01 2.45 -21.10
C LEU A 103 24.46 1.84 -19.80
N PRO A 104 24.70 2.50 -18.65
CA PRO A 104 24.17 2.03 -17.37
C PRO A 104 22.64 2.05 -17.37
N SER A 105 22.04 0.91 -17.03
CA SER A 105 20.58 0.73 -17.01
C SER A 105 20.05 0.64 -15.58
N TYR A 106 19.16 1.58 -15.22
CA TYR A 106 18.60 1.70 -13.88
C TYR A 106 17.75 0.48 -13.46
N ASN A 107 17.04 -0.16 -14.39
CA ASN A 107 16.17 -1.29 -14.08
C ASN A 107 16.85 -2.65 -14.18
N THR A 108 17.91 -2.79 -14.98
CA THR A 108 18.60 -4.08 -15.17
C THR A 108 19.81 -4.26 -14.27
N HIS A 109 20.48 -3.18 -13.88
CA HIS A 109 21.67 -3.28 -13.04
C HIS A 109 21.30 -3.59 -11.58
N PRO A 110 21.95 -4.59 -10.94
CA PRO A 110 21.61 -4.98 -9.57
C PRO A 110 21.79 -3.87 -8.54
N GLU A 111 22.81 -3.04 -8.70
CA GLU A 111 23.14 -1.97 -7.75
C GLU A 111 21.99 -0.96 -7.58
N TRP A 112 21.43 -0.47 -8.69
CA TRP A 112 20.35 0.51 -8.67
C TRP A 112 18.98 -0.13 -8.41
N SER A 113 18.70 -1.29 -9.02
CA SER A 113 17.41 -1.96 -8.91
C SER A 113 17.16 -2.52 -7.50
N LEU A 114 18.14 -3.18 -6.88
CA LEU A 114 18.01 -3.74 -5.54
C LEU A 114 17.98 -2.64 -4.48
N GLY A 115 18.81 -1.58 -4.62
CA GLY A 115 18.77 -0.41 -3.75
C GLY A 115 17.39 0.26 -3.75
N ALA A 116 16.81 0.46 -4.94
CA ALA A 116 15.48 1.04 -5.09
C ALA A 116 14.37 0.15 -4.50
N ASN A 117 14.50 -1.18 -4.61
CA ASN A 117 13.57 -2.12 -3.97
C ASN A 117 13.65 -2.05 -2.43
N LYS A 118 14.87 -1.99 -1.88
CA LYS A 118 15.08 -1.86 -0.44
C LYS A 118 14.50 -0.56 0.12
N ALA A 119 14.67 0.54 -0.60
CA ALA A 119 14.05 1.83 -0.23
C ALA A 119 12.51 1.74 -0.22
N ARG A 120 11.91 1.12 -1.24
CA ARG A 120 10.45 0.92 -1.30
C ARG A 120 9.91 0.09 -0.13
N ARG A 121 10.69 -0.87 0.38
CA ARG A 121 10.30 -1.68 1.56
C ARG A 121 10.02 -0.84 2.81
N PHE A 122 10.64 0.33 2.98
CA PHE A 122 10.33 1.21 4.11
C PHE A 122 8.90 1.76 4.06
N HIS A 123 8.35 1.96 2.87
CA HIS A 123 6.94 2.35 2.72
C HIS A 123 6.02 1.23 3.21
N ASP A 124 6.30 -0.02 2.82
CA ASP A 124 5.51 -1.18 3.25
C ASP A 124 5.60 -1.40 4.77
N VAL A 125 6.78 -1.23 5.35
CA VAL A 125 6.99 -1.28 6.81
C VAL A 125 6.19 -0.17 7.50
N THR A 126 6.23 1.06 6.96
CA THR A 126 5.45 2.18 7.49
C THR A 126 3.95 1.88 7.46
N ALA A 127 3.45 1.37 6.33
CA ALA A 127 2.05 0.99 6.19
C ALA A 127 1.64 -0.10 7.18
N PHE A 128 2.47 -1.12 7.37
CA PHE A 128 2.24 -2.18 8.34
C PHE A 128 2.18 -1.65 9.79
N LEU A 129 3.15 -0.80 10.17
CA LEU A 129 3.17 -0.19 11.50
C LEU A 129 1.95 0.70 11.74
N LEU A 130 1.56 1.48 10.73
CA LEU A 130 0.41 2.38 10.81
C LEU A 130 -0.90 1.61 10.94
N VAL A 131 -1.06 0.49 10.22
CA VAL A 131 -2.20 -0.41 10.36
C VAL A 131 -2.25 -1.07 11.73
N THR A 132 -1.10 -1.52 12.23
CA THR A 132 -0.99 -2.12 13.58
C THR A 132 -1.37 -1.12 14.66
N ALA A 133 -0.81 0.08 14.61
CA ALA A 133 -1.11 1.16 15.55
C ALA A 133 -2.57 1.62 15.44
N GLY A 134 -3.07 1.86 14.22
CA GLY A 134 -4.43 2.35 13.99
C GLY A 134 -5.51 1.40 14.49
N ASN A 135 -5.38 0.10 14.22
CA ASN A 135 -6.32 -0.90 14.76
C ASN A 135 -6.14 -1.09 16.27
N GLY A 136 -4.90 -1.09 16.77
CA GLY A 136 -4.62 -1.21 18.19
C GLY A 136 -5.23 -0.08 19.02
N ILE A 137 -5.04 1.17 18.57
CA ILE A 137 -5.63 2.34 19.23
C ILE A 137 -7.16 2.33 19.09
N GLY A 138 -7.70 2.00 17.91
CA GLY A 138 -9.16 1.92 17.72
C GLY A 138 -9.83 0.88 18.63
N LEU A 139 -9.27 -0.33 18.71
CA LEU A 139 -9.75 -1.38 19.62
C LEU A 139 -9.57 -0.99 21.10
N GLY A 140 -8.40 -0.47 21.47
CA GLY A 140 -8.11 -0.06 22.84
C GLY A 140 -9.03 1.05 23.33
N ALA A 141 -9.30 2.05 22.48
CA ALA A 141 -10.23 3.13 22.79
C ALA A 141 -11.67 2.61 22.90
N ALA A 142 -12.10 1.68 22.05
CA ALA A 142 -13.43 1.08 22.14
C ALA A 142 -13.63 0.29 23.45
N ILE A 143 -12.63 -0.50 23.86
CA ILE A 143 -12.65 -1.28 25.11
C ILE A 143 -12.69 -0.34 26.33
N TYR A 144 -11.90 0.73 26.31
CA TYR A 144 -11.81 1.67 27.43
C TYR A 144 -13.06 2.55 27.58
N ILE A 145 -13.63 3.01 26.46
CA ILE A 145 -14.77 3.95 26.47
C ILE A 145 -16.12 3.21 26.56
N TYR A 146 -16.24 2.01 25.99
CA TYR A 146 -17.52 1.27 25.89
C TYR A 146 -17.41 -0.22 26.28
N PRO A 147 -16.95 -0.56 27.50
CA PRO A 147 -16.70 -1.95 27.90
C PRO A 147 -17.92 -2.87 27.78
N ASP A 148 -19.10 -2.42 28.23
CA ASP A 148 -20.33 -3.23 28.21
C ASP A 148 -20.83 -3.51 26.79
N ARG A 149 -20.67 -2.55 25.88
CA ARG A 149 -21.08 -2.69 24.46
C ARG A 149 -20.17 -3.64 23.70
N VAL A 150 -18.87 -3.52 23.96
CA VAL A 150 -17.85 -4.44 23.44
C VAL A 150 -18.16 -5.87 23.92
N ALA A 151 -18.44 -6.06 25.21
CA ALA A 151 -18.82 -7.37 25.74
C ALA A 151 -20.10 -7.94 25.09
N ALA A 152 -21.06 -7.07 24.76
CA ALA A 152 -22.33 -7.48 24.13
C ALA A 152 -22.22 -7.76 22.62
N ALA A 153 -21.13 -7.37 21.95
CA ALA A 153 -20.97 -7.49 20.49
C ALA A 153 -19.71 -8.29 20.08
N PRO A 154 -19.55 -9.56 20.52
CA PRO A 154 -18.34 -10.34 20.27
C PRO A 154 -18.06 -10.56 18.78
N LEU A 155 -19.10 -10.71 17.96
CA LEU A 155 -18.96 -10.89 16.51
C LEU A 155 -18.29 -9.69 15.84
N ALA A 156 -18.66 -8.46 16.24
CA ALA A 156 -18.10 -7.24 15.67
C ALA A 156 -16.61 -7.10 16.00
N ILE A 157 -16.20 -7.48 17.21
CA ILE A 157 -14.80 -7.43 17.66
C ILE A 157 -13.97 -8.48 16.96
N TRP A 158 -14.39 -9.76 17.02
CA TRP A 158 -13.64 -10.83 16.39
C TRP A 158 -13.57 -10.66 14.88
N GLY A 159 -14.66 -10.23 14.24
CA GLY A 159 -14.66 -9.87 12.82
C GLY A 159 -13.66 -8.74 12.52
N SER A 160 -13.61 -7.70 13.37
CA SER A 160 -12.67 -6.59 13.22
C SER A 160 -11.21 -7.03 13.39
N VAL A 161 -10.93 -7.89 14.38
CA VAL A 161 -9.59 -8.44 14.62
C VAL A 161 -9.14 -9.32 13.46
N ILE A 162 -10.00 -10.23 12.98
CA ILE A 162 -9.69 -11.09 11.83
C ILE A 162 -9.40 -10.24 10.60
N LEU A 163 -10.22 -9.23 10.33
CA LEU A 163 -10.05 -8.36 9.18
C LEU A 163 -8.78 -7.51 9.28
N ALA A 164 -8.44 -7.02 10.48
CA ALA A 164 -7.17 -6.34 10.74
C ALA A 164 -5.99 -7.27 10.45
N ILE A 165 -6.00 -8.51 10.95
CA ILE A 165 -4.96 -9.50 10.70
C ILE A 165 -4.82 -9.79 9.20
N ILE A 166 -5.92 -9.98 8.48
CA ILE A 166 -5.91 -10.18 7.03
C ILE A 166 -5.21 -9.00 6.32
N SER A 167 -5.57 -7.76 6.68
CA SER A 167 -4.97 -6.56 6.08
C SER A 167 -3.46 -6.48 6.35
N MET A 168 -3.02 -6.83 7.57
CA MET A 168 -1.61 -6.89 7.95
C MET A 168 -0.86 -7.97 7.17
N ILE A 169 -1.44 -9.17 7.03
CA ILE A 169 -0.86 -10.26 6.24
C ILE A 169 -0.68 -9.82 4.79
N ILE A 170 -1.68 -9.19 4.18
CA ILE A 170 -1.58 -8.68 2.81
C ILE A 170 -0.41 -7.71 2.70
N LEU A 171 -0.30 -6.73 3.60
CA LEU A 171 0.80 -5.75 3.59
C LEU A 171 2.18 -6.41 3.71
N LEU A 172 2.32 -7.45 4.53
CA LEU A 172 3.58 -8.21 4.66
C LEU A 172 3.92 -9.05 3.43
N LEU A 173 2.93 -9.46 2.65
CA LEU A 173 3.11 -10.25 1.44
C LEU A 173 3.43 -9.39 0.20
N ILE A 174 2.99 -8.12 0.17
CA ILE A 174 3.23 -7.20 -0.96
C ILE A 174 4.70 -7.16 -1.41
N PRO A 175 5.71 -7.03 -0.52
CA PRO A 175 7.11 -6.98 -0.94
C PRO A 175 7.58 -8.22 -1.72
N ARG A 176 6.97 -9.40 -1.49
CA ARG A 176 7.33 -10.64 -2.20
C ARG A 176 6.96 -10.61 -3.68
N TRP A 177 6.10 -9.69 -4.09
CA TRP A 177 5.70 -9.51 -5.48
C TRP A 177 6.43 -8.37 -6.20
N SER A 178 7.47 -7.81 -5.57
CA SER A 178 8.29 -6.75 -6.16
C SER A 178 9.11 -7.24 -7.35
N TYR A 179 9.43 -6.31 -8.26
CA TYR A 179 10.26 -6.56 -9.42
C TYR A 179 11.68 -7.04 -9.05
N SER A 180 12.13 -8.14 -9.65
CA SER A 180 13.53 -8.59 -9.65
C SER A 180 14.06 -8.60 -11.09
N PRO A 181 15.27 -8.08 -11.36
CA PRO A 181 15.89 -8.17 -12.68
C PRO A 181 16.10 -9.64 -13.09
N SER A 182 15.80 -9.96 -14.35
CA SER A 182 16.01 -11.31 -14.93
C SER A 182 17.48 -11.67 -15.09
N THR A 183 18.36 -10.68 -15.21
CA THR A 183 19.83 -10.85 -15.29
C THR A 183 20.46 -11.50 -14.06
N VAL A 184 19.73 -11.62 -12.95
CA VAL A 184 20.17 -12.32 -11.73
C VAL A 184 19.85 -13.84 -11.78
N LEU A 185 18.95 -14.28 -12.66
CA LEU A 185 18.53 -15.69 -12.77
C LEU A 185 19.42 -16.54 -13.69
N THR A 186 20.45 -15.94 -14.29
CA THR A 186 21.42 -16.60 -15.19
C THR A 186 22.86 -16.53 -14.66
N LYS A 187 23.04 -16.67 -13.33
CA LYS A 187 24.33 -17.00 -12.73
C LYS A 187 24.19 -18.22 -11.83
#